data_AF-A0A835DMG7-F1
#
_entry.id   AF-A0A835DMG7-F1
#
_cell.length_a   1.000
_cell.length_b   1.000
_cell.length_c   1.000
_cell.angle_alpha   90.00
_cell.angle_beta   90.00
_cell.angle_gamma   90.00
#
_symmetry.space_group_name_H-M   'P 1'
#
loop_
_entity.id
_entity.type
_entity.pdbx_description
1 polymer ?
#
loop_
_entity_poly.entity_id
_entity_poly.type
_entity_poly.pdbx_seq_one_letter_code
_entity_poly.pdbx_strand_id
1 'polypeptide(L)'
;MRGSKGPIHAVATWVRRQPPKVKAFLAVVSGMAALVLLRFIVHDHDNLFVAAEAVHAFGICVLIYKLMKERTCAGLSLKSQELTAIFLAVRLYCSFVMEFDIHTLLDSATLGTTLWVIYMIRFKLKSSYMEDKDNFAIYYVVAPCALLALFIHPSTAHHILNRLCWAFCVYLEAVSVLPQLRVMQNTKIVEPFTAHYVFALGVARFLSCAHWVLQVLDTRGRLLTALGYGLWPSMVLLSEIVQTFILADFCYYYVKRWPFRGPACSTSPLRSGVILKSSGAVVYKNTASSNNLIRESGYVLFSSSFSALHAVHAILFSLAVRKGMLVGL
;
A
#
# COMPACT_ATOMS: atom_id res chain seq x y z
N MET A 1 13.43 8.72 -43.09
CA MET A 1 12.54 9.62 -42.32
C MET A 1 12.60 9.25 -40.85
N ARG A 2 13.16 10.11 -39.98
CA ARG A 2 13.19 9.87 -38.52
C ARG A 2 11.79 10.12 -37.97
N GLY A 3 11.13 9.08 -37.45
CA GLY A 3 9.82 9.22 -36.82
C GLY A 3 9.86 10.27 -35.72
N SER A 4 8.98 11.27 -35.80
CA SER A 4 8.81 12.31 -34.80
C SER A 4 8.54 11.64 -33.44
N LYS A 5 9.50 11.75 -32.51
CA LYS A 5 9.31 11.22 -31.15
C LYS A 5 8.23 12.08 -30.49
N GLY A 6 7.07 11.47 -30.19
CA GLY A 6 5.95 12.19 -29.60
C GLY A 6 6.35 12.97 -28.34
N PRO A 7 5.66 14.08 -28.02
CA PRO A 7 6.01 14.97 -26.90
C PRO A 7 6.10 14.21 -25.57
N ILE A 8 5.24 13.22 -25.36
CA ILE A 8 5.24 12.34 -24.18
C ILE A 8 6.57 11.57 -24.06
N HIS A 9 7.11 11.08 -25.18
CA HIS A 9 8.39 10.38 -25.18
C HIS A 9 9.55 11.34 -24.87
N ALA A 10 9.52 12.56 -25.40
CA ALA A 10 10.54 13.57 -25.12
C ALA A 10 10.58 13.92 -23.62
N VAL A 11 9.41 14.19 -23.03
CA VAL A 11 9.25 14.47 -21.59
C VAL A 11 9.71 13.27 -20.76
N ALA A 12 9.25 12.05 -21.07
CA ALA A 12 9.65 10.86 -20.34
C ALA A 12 11.16 10.60 -20.39
N THR A 13 11.82 10.91 -21.51
CA THR A 13 13.27 10.78 -21.66
C THR A 13 14.01 11.84 -20.85
N TRP A 14 13.51 13.08 -20.85
CA TRP A 14 14.07 14.17 -20.06
C TRP A 14 13.96 13.89 -18.56
N VAL A 15 12.79 13.46 -18.06
CA VAL A 15 12.59 13.10 -16.64
C VAL A 15 13.56 12.01 -16.20
N ARG A 16 13.79 10.99 -17.03
CA ARG A 16 14.73 9.90 -16.72
C ARG A 16 16.17 10.39 -16.51
N ARG A 17 16.59 11.43 -17.24
CA ARG A 17 17.94 12.01 -17.17
C ARG A 17 18.16 12.96 -15.98
N GLN A 18 17.10 13.34 -15.28
CA GLN A 18 17.21 14.28 -14.15
C GLN A 18 17.89 13.65 -12.93
N PRO A 19 18.61 14.46 -12.11
CA PRO A 19 19.19 14.01 -10.86
C PRO A 19 18.10 13.63 -9.84
N PRO A 20 18.41 12.80 -8.83
CA PRO A 20 17.44 12.31 -7.84
C PRO A 20 16.65 13.43 -7.14
N LYS A 21 17.31 14.57 -6.83
CA LYS A 21 16.68 15.74 -6.21
C LYS A 21 15.57 16.35 -7.08
N VAL A 22 15.83 16.46 -8.38
CA VAL A 22 14.85 17.01 -9.34
C VAL A 22 13.70 16.02 -9.55
N LYS A 23 13.97 14.71 -9.57
CA LYS A 23 12.91 13.68 -9.62
C LYS A 23 12.01 13.74 -8.39
N ALA A 24 12.58 13.90 -7.20
CA ALA A 24 11.82 14.08 -5.97
C ALA A 24 10.97 15.37 -6.02
N PHE A 25 11.56 16.48 -6.46
CA PHE A 25 10.83 17.73 -6.65
C PHE A 25 9.67 17.59 -7.64
N LEU A 26 9.90 16.99 -8.81
CA LEU A 26 8.86 16.74 -9.81
C LEU A 26 7.75 15.83 -9.27
N ALA A 27 8.09 14.81 -8.48
CA ALA A 27 7.12 13.95 -7.83
C ALA A 27 6.24 14.74 -6.86
N VAL A 28 6.83 15.59 -6.00
CA VAL A 28 6.09 16.45 -5.07
C VAL A 28 5.18 17.42 -5.84
N VAL A 29 5.69 18.10 -6.85
CA VAL A 29 4.90 19.02 -7.69
C VAL A 29 3.75 18.28 -8.38
N SER A 30 3.99 17.08 -8.91
CA SER A 30 2.94 16.27 -9.54
C SER A 30 1.88 15.80 -8.54
N GLY A 31 2.27 15.45 -7.32
CA GLY A 31 1.35 15.09 -6.25
C GLY A 31 0.50 16.27 -5.80
N MET A 32 1.12 17.45 -5.62
CA MET A 32 0.41 18.68 -5.32
C MET A 32 -0.57 19.07 -6.43
N ALA A 33 -0.14 18.98 -7.69
CA ALA A 33 -1.00 19.24 -8.84
C ALA A 33 -2.18 18.27 -8.90
N ALA A 34 -1.95 16.98 -8.62
CA ALA A 34 -3.01 15.98 -8.54
C ALA A 34 -4.01 16.28 -7.42
N LEU A 35 -3.54 16.68 -6.23
CA LEU A 35 -4.43 17.06 -5.12
C LEU A 35 -5.26 18.31 -5.45
N VAL A 36 -4.65 19.33 -6.06
CA VAL A 36 -5.35 20.53 -6.50
C VAL A 36 -6.39 20.20 -7.56
N LEU A 37 -6.03 19.37 -8.54
CA LEU A 37 -6.95 18.92 -9.59
C LEU A 37 -8.11 18.09 -9.00
N LEU A 38 -7.83 17.20 -8.06
CA LEU A 38 -8.88 16.44 -7.36
C LEU A 38 -9.83 17.38 -6.59
N ARG A 39 -9.31 18.42 -5.94
CA ARG A 39 -10.12 19.44 -5.25
C ARG A 39 -11.04 20.20 -6.21
N PHE A 40 -10.60 20.47 -7.43
CA PHE A 40 -11.41 21.16 -8.43
C PHE A 40 -12.44 20.24 -9.10
N ILE A 41 -12.12 18.96 -9.28
CA ILE A 41 -13.00 17.98 -9.93
C ILE A 41 -14.07 17.47 -8.96
N VAL A 42 -13.68 17.17 -7.72
CA VAL A 42 -14.55 16.54 -6.74
C VAL A 42 -15.10 17.59 -5.78
N HIS A 43 -16.31 18.05 -6.09
CA HIS A 43 -17.00 19.07 -5.28
C HIS A 43 -17.44 18.53 -3.91
N ASP A 44 -17.77 17.23 -3.84
CA ASP A 44 -18.16 16.52 -2.61
C ASP A 44 -17.10 15.47 -2.25
N HIS A 45 -16.38 15.71 -1.15
CA HIS A 45 -15.23 14.89 -0.74
C HIS A 45 -15.61 13.45 -0.41
N ASP A 46 -16.86 13.20 -0.06
CA ASP A 46 -17.41 11.87 0.18
C ASP A 46 -17.34 11.00 -1.09
N ASN A 47 -17.37 11.60 -2.28
CA ASN A 47 -17.16 10.88 -3.53
C ASN A 47 -15.74 10.31 -3.66
N LEU A 48 -14.72 10.96 -3.07
CA LEU A 48 -13.35 10.41 -3.06
C LEU A 48 -13.27 9.17 -2.16
N PHE A 49 -13.96 9.21 -1.02
CA PHE A 49 -14.03 8.07 -0.12
C PHE A 49 -14.75 6.90 -0.79
N VAL A 50 -15.93 7.14 -1.38
CA VAL A 50 -16.68 6.12 -2.13
C VAL A 50 -15.86 5.57 -3.28
N ALA A 51 -15.11 6.41 -4.01
CA ALA A 51 -14.22 5.96 -5.08
C ALA A 51 -13.07 5.09 -4.53
N ALA A 52 -12.47 5.46 -3.40
CA ALA A 52 -11.42 4.67 -2.75
C ALA A 52 -11.92 3.26 -2.41
N GLU A 53 -13.10 3.18 -1.77
CA GLU A 53 -13.74 1.93 -1.39
C GLU A 53 -14.15 1.09 -2.62
N ALA A 54 -14.69 1.72 -3.67
CA ALA A 54 -15.04 1.03 -4.92
C ALA A 54 -13.80 0.43 -5.60
N VAL A 55 -12.68 1.17 -5.66
CA VAL A 55 -11.42 0.66 -6.21
C VAL A 55 -10.87 -0.48 -5.35
N HIS A 56 -10.98 -0.38 -4.03
CA HIS A 56 -10.55 -1.44 -3.11
C HIS A 56 -11.38 -2.71 -3.31
N ALA A 57 -12.72 -2.57 -3.37
CA ALA A 57 -13.65 -3.67 -3.64
C ALA A 57 -13.35 -4.33 -4.98
N PHE A 58 -13.07 -3.55 -6.03
CA PHE A 58 -12.65 -4.10 -7.33
C PHE A 58 -11.36 -4.94 -7.21
N GLY A 59 -10.36 -4.47 -6.45
CA GLY A 59 -9.16 -5.24 -6.16
C GLY A 59 -9.46 -6.59 -5.48
N ILE A 60 -10.38 -6.59 -4.51
CA ILE A 60 -10.83 -7.81 -3.83
C ILE A 60 -11.56 -8.74 -4.80
N CYS A 61 -12.42 -8.22 -5.69
CA CYS A 61 -13.08 -9.03 -6.72
C CYS A 61 -12.07 -9.72 -7.64
N VAL A 62 -11.01 -9.02 -8.06
CA VAL A 62 -9.92 -9.60 -8.85
C VAL A 62 -9.20 -10.72 -8.08
N LEU A 63 -8.97 -10.52 -6.78
CA LEU A 63 -8.38 -11.54 -5.92
C LEU A 63 -9.30 -12.76 -5.77
N ILE A 64 -10.59 -12.55 -5.55
CA ILE A 64 -11.59 -13.62 -5.48
C ILE A 64 -11.63 -14.42 -6.78
N TYR A 65 -11.66 -13.73 -7.92
CA TYR A 65 -11.63 -14.36 -9.24
C TYR A 65 -10.42 -15.28 -9.39
N LYS A 66 -9.23 -14.82 -9.00
CA LYS A 66 -8.01 -15.62 -9.00
C LYS A 66 -8.19 -16.90 -8.15
N LEU A 67 -8.64 -16.77 -6.90
CA LEU A 67 -8.76 -17.92 -6.01
C LEU A 67 -9.81 -18.94 -6.49
N MET A 68 -10.89 -18.48 -7.12
CA MET A 68 -11.95 -19.34 -7.63
C MET A 68 -11.60 -20.00 -8.97
N LYS A 69 -11.06 -19.22 -9.92
CA LYS A 69 -10.84 -19.65 -11.29
C LYS A 69 -9.47 -20.28 -11.52
N GLU A 70 -8.41 -19.63 -11.06
CA GLU A 70 -7.03 -20.13 -11.19
C GLU A 70 -6.68 -21.18 -10.13
N ARG A 71 -7.49 -21.29 -9.07
CA ARG A 71 -7.33 -22.27 -7.99
C ARG A 71 -5.90 -22.28 -7.41
N THR A 72 -5.32 -21.09 -7.25
CA THR A 72 -3.98 -20.90 -6.69
C THR A 72 -3.94 -19.65 -5.81
N CYS A 73 -3.24 -19.75 -4.67
CA CYS A 73 -2.90 -18.62 -3.81
C CYS A 73 -1.40 -18.25 -3.89
N ALA A 74 -0.68 -18.73 -4.90
CA ALA A 74 0.73 -18.40 -5.10
C ALA A 74 0.95 -16.87 -5.16
N GLY A 75 1.98 -16.37 -4.47
CA GLY A 75 2.27 -14.93 -4.41
C GLY A 75 1.36 -14.10 -3.50
N LEU A 76 0.41 -14.71 -2.78
CA LEU A 76 -0.40 -14.06 -1.74
C LEU A 76 0.19 -14.35 -0.36
N SER A 77 0.31 -13.33 0.47
CA SER A 77 0.76 -13.45 1.86
C SER A 77 -0.44 -13.70 2.77
N LEU A 78 -0.44 -14.84 3.46
CA LEU A 78 -1.42 -15.13 4.50
C LEU A 78 -1.26 -14.14 5.65
N LYS A 79 -0.01 -13.78 5.99
CA LYS A 79 0.31 -12.86 7.09
C LYS A 79 -0.29 -11.47 6.87
N SER A 80 -0.28 -10.96 5.64
CA SER A 80 -0.91 -9.67 5.32
C SER A 80 -2.45 -9.74 5.43
N GLN A 81 -3.06 -10.86 5.01
CA GLN A 81 -4.51 -11.06 5.14
C GLN A 81 -4.92 -11.16 6.62
N GLU A 82 -4.13 -11.84 7.45
CA GLU A 82 -4.35 -11.92 8.90
C GLU A 82 -4.25 -10.55 9.57
N LEU A 83 -3.21 -9.76 9.24
CA LEU A 83 -3.09 -8.38 9.71
C LEU A 83 -4.28 -7.53 9.27
N THR A 84 -4.74 -7.73 8.05
CA THR A 84 -5.92 -7.04 7.49
C THR A 84 -7.19 -7.36 8.28
N ALA A 85 -7.42 -8.65 8.54
CA ALA A 85 -8.55 -9.09 9.34
C ALA A 85 -8.50 -8.53 10.77
N ILE A 86 -7.32 -8.46 11.40
CA ILE A 86 -7.16 -7.92 12.76
C ILE A 86 -7.56 -6.44 12.80
N PHE A 87 -7.00 -5.59 11.93
CA PHE A 87 -7.32 -4.16 12.00
C PHE A 87 -8.79 -3.90 11.61
N LEU A 88 -9.33 -4.64 10.64
CA LEU A 88 -10.75 -4.51 10.24
C LEU A 88 -11.68 -4.95 11.36
N ALA A 89 -11.37 -6.03 12.09
CA ALA A 89 -12.17 -6.47 13.24
C ALA A 89 -12.18 -5.42 14.36
N VAL A 90 -11.01 -4.83 14.67
CA VAL A 90 -10.91 -3.76 15.68
C VAL A 90 -11.63 -2.49 15.22
N ARG A 91 -11.49 -2.12 13.94
CA ARG A 91 -12.21 -0.98 13.35
C ARG A 91 -13.71 -1.18 13.41
N LEU A 92 -14.20 -2.36 13.01
CA LEU A 92 -15.61 -2.68 13.02
C LEU A 92 -16.17 -2.62 14.45
N TYR A 93 -15.44 -3.14 15.44
CA TYR A 93 -15.77 -2.97 16.85
C TYR A 93 -15.86 -1.48 17.24
N CYS A 94 -14.86 -0.67 16.87
CA CYS A 94 -14.88 0.76 17.15
C CYS A 94 -16.07 1.46 16.48
N SER A 95 -16.40 1.10 15.24
CA SER A 95 -17.58 1.62 14.53
C SER A 95 -18.85 1.28 15.30
N PHE A 96 -19.11 0.02 15.65
CA PHE A 96 -20.32 -0.34 16.41
C PHE A 96 -20.47 0.42 17.74
N VAL A 97 -19.36 0.75 18.40
CA VAL A 97 -19.36 1.42 19.71
C VAL A 97 -19.37 2.94 19.60
N MET A 98 -18.83 3.50 18.51
CA MET A 98 -18.66 4.95 18.33
C MET A 98 -19.63 5.55 17.31
N GLU A 99 -19.86 4.89 16.17
CA GLU A 99 -20.65 5.41 15.03
C GLU A 99 -21.31 4.26 14.23
N PHE A 100 -22.64 4.21 14.23
CA PHE A 100 -23.41 3.23 13.45
C PHE A 100 -23.75 3.81 12.06
N ASP A 101 -22.81 3.72 11.13
CA ASP A 101 -22.97 4.29 9.78
C ASP A 101 -22.63 3.29 8.65
N ILE A 102 -22.78 3.71 7.40
CA ILE A 102 -22.46 2.97 6.17
C ILE A 102 -21.03 2.40 6.16
N HIS A 103 -20.11 3.05 6.86
CA HIS A 103 -18.74 2.57 7.10
C HIS A 103 -18.73 1.18 7.77
N THR A 104 -19.63 0.94 8.73
CA THR A 104 -19.80 -0.36 9.40
C THR A 104 -20.12 -1.47 8.40
N LEU A 105 -20.97 -1.18 7.41
CA LEU A 105 -21.38 -2.15 6.39
C LEU A 105 -20.21 -2.47 5.43
N LEU A 106 -19.48 -1.44 5.00
CA LEU A 106 -18.31 -1.59 4.13
C LEU A 106 -17.16 -2.35 4.80
N ASP A 107 -16.87 -2.01 6.06
CA ASP A 107 -15.87 -2.72 6.86
C ASP A 107 -16.29 -4.18 7.12
N SER A 108 -17.57 -4.43 7.38
CA SER A 108 -18.10 -5.80 7.54
C SER A 108 -17.95 -6.62 6.26
N ALA A 109 -18.27 -6.05 5.10
CA ALA A 109 -18.13 -6.72 3.81
C ALA A 109 -16.64 -7.02 3.49
N THR A 110 -15.76 -6.06 3.76
CA THR A 110 -14.31 -6.22 3.58
C THR A 110 -13.73 -7.25 4.53
N LEU A 111 -14.16 -7.28 5.79
CA LEU A 111 -13.76 -8.29 6.76
C LEU A 111 -14.24 -9.68 6.33
N GLY A 112 -15.51 -9.82 5.95
CA GLY A 112 -16.07 -11.10 5.50
C GLY A 112 -15.33 -11.68 4.28
N THR A 113 -15.03 -10.85 3.28
CA THR A 113 -14.24 -11.26 2.11
C THR A 113 -12.80 -11.61 2.48
N THR A 114 -12.16 -10.86 3.38
CA THR A 114 -10.81 -11.16 3.88
C THR A 114 -10.76 -12.50 4.62
N LEU A 115 -11.73 -12.77 5.50
CA LEU A 115 -11.85 -14.05 6.21
C LEU A 115 -12.06 -15.22 5.23
N TRP A 116 -12.85 -15.01 4.17
CA TRP A 116 -13.02 -16.00 3.10
C TRP A 116 -11.70 -16.26 2.36
N VAL A 117 -10.91 -15.22 2.04
CA VAL A 117 -9.57 -15.36 1.46
C VAL A 117 -8.65 -16.17 2.38
N ILE A 118 -8.62 -15.86 3.68
CA ILE A 118 -7.84 -16.60 4.69
C ILE A 118 -8.25 -18.08 4.71
N TYR A 119 -9.56 -18.36 4.72
CA TYR A 119 -10.08 -19.73 4.66
C TYR A 119 -9.61 -20.45 3.39
N MET A 120 -9.68 -19.79 2.23
CA MET A 120 -9.23 -20.35 0.97
C MET A 120 -7.74 -20.71 1.01
N ILE A 121 -6.87 -19.83 1.55
CA ILE A 121 -5.43 -20.09 1.68
C ILE A 121 -5.16 -21.24 2.64
N ARG A 122 -5.76 -21.22 3.84
CA ARG A 122 -5.46 -22.18 4.92
C ARG A 122 -5.97 -23.59 4.65
N PHE A 123 -7.12 -23.72 3.98
CA PHE A 123 -7.80 -25.02 3.84
C PHE A 123 -7.92 -25.51 2.40
N LYS A 124 -8.37 -24.67 1.46
CA LYS A 124 -8.69 -25.12 0.09
C LYS A 124 -7.49 -25.09 -0.86
N LEU A 125 -6.61 -24.11 -0.71
CA LEU A 125 -5.49 -23.82 -1.62
C LEU A 125 -4.12 -23.93 -0.93
N LYS A 126 -4.07 -24.59 0.24
CA LYS A 126 -2.87 -24.75 1.06
C LYS A 126 -1.66 -25.28 0.28
N SER A 127 -1.88 -26.17 -0.69
CA SER A 127 -0.81 -26.74 -1.53
C SER A 127 -0.09 -25.70 -2.40
N SER A 128 -0.76 -24.61 -2.78
CA SER A 128 -0.20 -23.53 -3.59
C SER A 128 0.38 -22.38 -2.75
N TYR A 129 0.23 -22.43 -1.43
CA TYR A 129 0.73 -21.42 -0.51
C TYR A 129 2.25 -21.55 -0.34
N MET A 130 2.96 -20.44 -0.54
CA MET A 130 4.42 -20.38 -0.51
C MET A 130 4.94 -19.98 0.87
N GLU A 131 4.82 -20.88 1.84
CA GLU A 131 5.17 -20.61 3.24
C GLU A 131 6.65 -20.17 3.41
N ASP A 132 7.55 -20.74 2.62
CA ASP A 132 8.98 -20.39 2.63
C ASP A 132 9.26 -18.95 2.19
N LYS A 133 8.34 -18.34 1.43
CA LYS A 133 8.43 -16.95 0.97
C LYS A 133 7.69 -15.97 1.90
N ASP A 134 6.69 -16.42 2.65
CA ASP A 134 5.89 -15.63 3.59
C ASP A 134 6.47 -15.67 5.02
N ASN A 135 7.77 -15.38 5.12
CA ASN A 135 8.54 -15.47 6.36
C ASN A 135 8.53 -14.17 7.20
N PHE A 136 7.54 -13.29 6.98
CA PHE A 136 7.42 -12.04 7.73
C PHE A 136 6.80 -12.32 9.11
N ALA A 137 7.49 -11.91 10.17
CA ALA A 137 6.98 -12.09 11.52
C ALA A 137 5.98 -10.99 11.89
N ILE A 138 4.71 -11.38 12.08
CA ILE A 138 3.58 -10.47 12.37
C ILE A 138 3.85 -9.59 13.60
N TYR A 139 4.54 -10.10 14.61
CA TYR A 139 4.78 -9.36 15.85
C TYR A 139 5.63 -8.10 15.64
N TYR A 140 6.50 -8.06 14.61
CA TYR A 140 7.28 -6.86 14.27
C TYR A 140 6.40 -5.70 13.78
N VAL A 141 5.15 -5.98 13.43
CA VAL A 141 4.16 -4.97 13.02
C VAL A 141 3.16 -4.73 14.14
N VAL A 142 2.59 -5.80 14.72
CA VAL A 142 1.55 -5.67 15.75
C VAL A 142 2.08 -5.00 17.02
N ALA A 143 3.27 -5.39 17.50
CA ALA A 143 3.78 -4.87 18.78
C ALA A 143 4.12 -3.37 18.71
N PRO A 144 4.82 -2.85 17.68
CA PRO A 144 5.03 -1.41 17.54
C PRO A 144 3.72 -0.62 17.38
N CYS A 145 2.74 -1.13 16.65
CA CYS A 145 1.44 -0.47 16.50
C CYS A 145 0.67 -0.40 17.83
N ALA A 146 0.68 -1.49 18.62
CA ALA A 146 0.08 -1.51 19.95
C ALA A 146 0.79 -0.55 20.91
N LEU A 147 2.13 -0.56 20.92
CA LEU A 147 2.91 0.36 21.75
C LEU A 147 2.65 1.82 21.38
N LEU A 148 2.63 2.13 20.09
CA LEU A 148 2.35 3.47 19.60
C LEU A 148 0.92 3.91 19.97
N ALA A 149 -0.06 3.00 19.89
CA ALA A 149 -1.42 3.26 20.33
C ALA A 149 -1.49 3.61 21.83
N LEU A 150 -0.70 2.98 22.69
CA LEU A 150 -0.64 3.34 24.12
C LEU A 150 -0.13 4.77 24.36
N PHE A 151 0.76 5.27 23.50
CA PHE A 151 1.37 6.59 23.69
C PHE A 151 0.70 7.72 22.93
N ILE A 152 0.12 7.42 21.76
CA ILE A 152 -0.51 8.39 20.88
C ILE A 152 -1.84 7.81 20.40
N HIS A 153 -2.89 8.22 21.09
CA HIS A 153 -4.27 7.87 20.82
C HIS A 153 -5.12 9.15 20.89
N PRO A 154 -6.37 9.12 20.39
CA PRO A 154 -7.25 10.28 20.40
C PRO A 154 -7.48 10.78 21.81
N SER A 155 -7.76 12.06 21.97
CA SER A 155 -8.12 12.70 23.25
C SER A 155 -9.63 12.89 23.41
N THR A 156 -10.44 12.02 22.80
CA THR A 156 -11.91 12.09 22.79
C THR A 156 -12.54 11.63 24.12
N ALA A 157 -13.83 11.90 24.30
CA ALA A 157 -14.58 11.59 25.52
C ALA A 157 -14.92 10.09 25.71
N HIS A 158 -14.61 9.24 24.72
CA HIS A 158 -14.88 7.81 24.79
C HIS A 158 -13.98 7.07 25.80
N HIS A 159 -14.40 5.87 26.18
CA HIS A 159 -13.59 4.99 27.03
C HIS A 159 -12.18 4.79 26.48
N ILE A 160 -11.19 4.72 27.38
CA ILE A 160 -9.77 4.59 27.02
C ILE A 160 -9.51 3.39 26.11
N LEU A 161 -10.18 2.26 26.32
CA LEU A 161 -10.04 1.08 25.48
C LEU A 161 -10.43 1.36 24.02
N ASN A 162 -11.54 2.06 23.78
CA ASN A 162 -12.00 2.40 22.43
C ASN A 162 -11.02 3.34 21.73
N ARG A 163 -10.47 4.31 22.49
CA ARG A 163 -9.45 5.25 21.99
C ARG A 163 -8.17 4.51 21.57
N LEU A 164 -7.72 3.56 22.40
CA LEU A 164 -6.55 2.73 22.11
C LEU A 164 -6.80 1.78 20.93
N CYS A 165 -7.96 1.14 20.87
CA CYS A 165 -8.35 0.25 19.77
C CYS A 165 -8.41 0.99 18.43
N TRP A 166 -8.99 2.19 18.41
CA TRP A 166 -9.03 3.01 17.20
C TRP A 166 -7.62 3.44 16.76
N ALA A 167 -6.77 3.88 17.70
CA ALA A 167 -5.37 4.18 17.40
C ALA A 167 -4.62 2.97 16.84
N PHE A 168 -4.80 1.82 17.47
CA PHE A 168 -4.18 0.56 17.05
C PHE A 168 -4.58 0.17 15.64
N CYS A 169 -5.87 0.24 15.29
CA CYS A 169 -6.31 -0.18 13.95
C CYS A 169 -5.82 0.77 12.86
N VAL A 170 -5.76 2.09 13.10
CA VAL A 170 -5.18 3.08 12.18
C VAL A 170 -3.69 2.79 11.94
N TYR A 171 -2.90 2.57 12.99
CA TYR A 171 -1.48 2.26 12.84
C TYR A 171 -1.26 0.90 12.16
N LEU A 172 -2.05 -0.11 12.52
CA LEU A 172 -1.91 -1.44 11.94
C LEU A 172 -2.26 -1.46 10.46
N GLU A 173 -3.32 -0.74 10.05
CA GLU A 173 -3.71 -0.61 8.65
C GLU A 173 -2.55 -0.07 7.79
N ALA A 174 -1.87 0.98 8.27
CA ALA A 174 -0.82 1.66 7.52
C ALA A 174 0.34 0.75 7.10
N VAL A 175 0.60 -0.32 7.85
CA VAL A 175 1.74 -1.23 7.65
C VAL A 175 1.32 -2.69 7.37
N SER A 176 0.02 -3.00 7.41
CA SER A 176 -0.54 -4.34 7.20
C SER A 176 -0.17 -4.99 5.84
N VAL A 177 0.16 -4.17 4.83
CA VAL A 177 0.52 -4.61 3.47
C VAL A 177 1.98 -5.08 3.34
N LEU A 178 2.83 -4.82 4.34
CA LEU A 178 4.27 -5.14 4.27
C LEU A 178 4.56 -6.63 3.99
N PRO A 179 3.90 -7.62 4.62
CA PRO A 179 4.14 -9.03 4.33
C PRO A 179 3.80 -9.38 2.87
N GLN A 180 2.74 -8.80 2.31
CA GLN A 180 2.35 -9.01 0.91
C GLN A 180 3.44 -8.54 -0.05
N LEU A 181 3.96 -7.33 0.16
CA LEU A 181 5.05 -6.79 -0.64
C LEU A 181 6.33 -7.64 -0.50
N ARG A 182 6.60 -8.14 0.71
CA ARG A 182 7.74 -9.03 0.98
C ARG A 182 7.65 -10.35 0.22
N VAL A 183 6.49 -11.00 0.20
CA VAL A 183 6.26 -12.22 -0.60
C VAL A 183 6.50 -11.94 -2.08
N MET A 184 5.98 -10.83 -2.61
CA MET A 184 6.15 -10.47 -4.02
C MET A 184 7.63 -10.26 -4.38
N GLN A 185 8.42 -9.67 -3.48
CA GLN A 185 9.89 -9.57 -3.63
C GLN A 185 10.54 -10.95 -3.67
N ASN A 186 10.18 -11.81 -2.70
CA ASN A 186 10.82 -13.11 -2.49
C ASN A 186 10.51 -14.09 -3.62
N THR A 187 9.32 -14.00 -4.24
CA THR A 187 8.88 -14.90 -5.32
C THR A 187 9.50 -14.57 -6.69
N LYS A 188 10.06 -13.37 -6.88
CA LYS A 188 10.68 -12.85 -8.14
C LYS A 188 9.76 -12.80 -9.37
N ILE A 189 8.67 -13.55 -9.39
CA ILE A 189 7.65 -13.58 -10.43
C ILE A 189 6.32 -13.24 -9.77
N VAL A 190 5.78 -12.06 -10.09
CA VAL A 190 4.49 -11.62 -9.55
C VAL A 190 3.38 -12.05 -10.51
N GLU A 191 2.39 -12.78 -10.01
CA GLU A 191 1.23 -13.17 -10.80
C GLU A 191 0.37 -11.94 -11.16
N PRO A 192 -0.14 -11.84 -12.40
CA PRO A 192 -0.88 -10.65 -12.86
C PRO A 192 -2.06 -10.29 -11.95
N PHE A 193 -2.91 -11.25 -11.58
CA PHE A 193 -4.06 -11.00 -10.72
C PHE A 193 -3.68 -10.46 -9.33
N THR A 194 -2.60 -10.99 -8.74
CA THR A 194 -2.07 -10.43 -7.49
C THR A 194 -1.54 -9.02 -7.69
N ALA A 195 -0.87 -8.74 -8.82
CA ALA A 195 -0.39 -7.41 -9.13
C ALA A 195 -1.54 -6.40 -9.31
N HIS A 196 -2.62 -6.80 -9.98
CA HIS A 196 -3.85 -6.00 -10.14
C HIS A 196 -4.51 -5.69 -8.79
N TYR A 197 -4.66 -6.70 -7.94
CA TYR A 197 -5.19 -6.52 -6.58
C TYR A 197 -4.36 -5.52 -5.76
N VAL A 198 -3.03 -5.71 -5.70
CA VAL A 198 -2.15 -4.81 -4.92
C VAL A 198 -2.09 -3.41 -5.53
N PHE A 199 -2.20 -3.29 -6.86
CA PHE A 199 -2.27 -2.00 -7.54
C PHE A 199 -3.57 -1.26 -7.20
N ALA A 200 -4.71 -1.95 -7.28
CA ALA A 200 -6.00 -1.40 -6.88
C ALA A 200 -5.99 -0.98 -5.41
N LEU A 201 -5.42 -1.80 -4.51
CA LEU A 201 -5.19 -1.44 -3.12
C LEU A 201 -4.38 -0.13 -3.01
N GLY A 202 -3.28 0.00 -3.75
CA GLY A 202 -2.47 1.23 -3.78
C GLY A 202 -3.22 2.47 -4.26
N VAL A 203 -4.05 2.35 -5.29
CA VAL A 203 -4.90 3.45 -5.78
C VAL A 203 -5.94 3.83 -4.73
N ALA A 204 -6.59 2.85 -4.09
CA ALA A 204 -7.54 3.10 -3.01
C ALA A 204 -6.88 3.91 -1.87
N ARG A 205 -5.66 3.54 -1.44
CA ARG A 205 -4.94 4.28 -0.38
C ARG A 205 -4.54 5.68 -0.78
N PHE A 206 -4.17 5.90 -2.04
CA PHE A 206 -3.93 7.26 -2.53
C PHE A 206 -5.20 8.12 -2.46
N LEU A 207 -6.36 7.57 -2.85
CA LEU A 207 -7.64 8.27 -2.77
C LEU A 207 -8.08 8.53 -1.32
N SER A 208 -7.91 7.57 -0.41
CA SER A 208 -8.15 7.75 1.02
C SER A 208 -7.27 8.85 1.61
N CYS A 209 -5.97 8.85 1.30
CA CYS A 209 -5.05 9.90 1.73
C CYS A 209 -5.46 11.28 1.17
N ALA A 210 -5.87 11.34 -0.11
CA ALA A 210 -6.33 12.58 -0.71
C ALA A 210 -7.62 13.10 -0.04
N HIS A 211 -8.58 12.21 0.25
CA HIS A 211 -9.80 12.54 0.98
C HIS A 211 -9.47 13.19 2.34
N TRP A 212 -8.62 12.56 3.16
CA TRP A 212 -8.22 13.10 4.46
C TRP A 212 -7.52 14.46 4.36
N VAL A 213 -6.59 14.62 3.41
CA VAL A 213 -5.87 15.89 3.21
C VAL A 213 -6.84 17.01 2.81
N LEU A 214 -7.74 16.74 1.86
CA LEU A 214 -8.71 17.73 1.40
C LEU A 214 -9.73 18.08 2.49
N GLN A 215 -10.20 17.10 3.26
CA GLN A 215 -11.11 17.34 4.38
C GLN A 215 -10.48 18.26 5.44
N VAL A 216 -9.18 18.11 5.71
CA VAL A 216 -8.44 19.01 6.62
C VAL A 216 -8.32 20.43 6.05
N LEU A 217 -8.03 20.56 4.75
CA LEU A 217 -7.90 21.87 4.08
C LEU A 217 -9.23 22.62 4.05
N ASP A 218 -10.33 21.94 3.70
CA ASP A 218 -11.63 22.57 3.52
C ASP A 218 -12.33 22.88 4.84
N THR A 219 -12.15 22.05 5.87
CA THR A 219 -12.62 22.37 7.23
C THR A 219 -11.76 23.43 7.94
N ARG A 220 -10.73 23.98 7.27
CA ARG A 220 -9.76 24.95 7.83
C ARG A 220 -9.12 24.45 9.14
N GLY A 221 -8.86 23.14 9.22
CA GLY A 221 -8.30 22.50 10.41
C GLY A 221 -9.30 22.23 11.55
N ARG A 222 -10.59 22.54 11.39
CA ARG A 222 -11.61 22.22 12.40
C ARG A 222 -11.73 20.71 12.63
N LEU A 223 -11.56 19.89 11.58
CA LEU A 223 -11.50 18.44 11.69
C LEU A 223 -10.34 17.97 12.58
N LEU A 224 -9.16 18.60 12.47
CA LEU A 224 -8.02 18.27 13.34
C LEU A 224 -8.34 18.54 14.81
N THR A 225 -9.16 19.56 15.09
CA THR A 225 -9.62 19.86 16.46
C THR A 225 -10.66 18.84 16.94
N ALA A 226 -11.54 18.38 16.04
CA ALA A 226 -12.57 17.38 16.33
C ALA A 226 -11.98 15.97 16.62
N LEU A 227 -10.91 15.60 15.92
CA LEU A 227 -10.15 14.37 16.19
C LEU A 227 -9.47 14.37 17.57
N GLY A 228 -9.43 15.52 18.24
CA GLY A 228 -8.89 15.73 19.58
C GLY A 228 -7.62 16.59 19.58
N TYR A 229 -7.11 16.87 20.76
CA TYR A 229 -5.90 17.66 20.94
C TYR A 229 -4.63 16.81 20.99
N GLY A 230 -3.49 17.41 20.65
CA GLY A 230 -2.17 16.81 20.74
C GLY A 230 -1.66 16.23 19.41
N LEU A 231 -0.83 15.19 19.49
CA LEU A 231 -0.17 14.60 18.32
C LEU A 231 -1.09 13.72 17.47
N TRP A 232 -2.24 13.31 18.00
CA TRP A 232 -3.12 12.33 17.35
C TRP A 232 -3.61 12.73 15.94
N PRO A 233 -4.15 13.95 15.70
CA PRO A 233 -4.61 14.33 14.36
C PRO A 233 -3.47 14.30 13.31
N SER A 234 -2.25 14.66 13.73
CA SER A 234 -1.07 14.57 12.86
C SER A 234 -0.69 13.11 12.56
N MET A 235 -0.86 12.22 13.53
CA MET A 235 -0.57 10.78 13.36
C MET A 235 -1.56 10.08 12.43
N VAL A 236 -2.82 10.50 12.39
CA VAL A 236 -3.80 9.99 11.41
C VAL A 236 -3.33 10.29 9.98
N LEU A 237 -3.03 11.56 9.68
CA LEU A 237 -2.50 11.96 8.37
C LEU A 237 -1.16 11.28 8.05
N LEU A 238 -0.28 11.15 9.04
CA LEU A 238 0.99 10.46 8.86
C LEU A 238 0.78 8.98 8.51
N SER A 239 -0.20 8.32 9.10
CA SER A 239 -0.52 6.91 8.82
C SER A 239 -0.99 6.72 7.38
N GLU A 240 -1.86 7.61 6.88
CA GLU A 240 -2.31 7.65 5.48
C GLU A 240 -1.13 7.86 4.50
N ILE A 241 -0.23 8.78 4.84
CA ILE A 241 0.98 9.06 4.04
C ILE A 241 1.91 7.84 4.03
N VAL A 242 2.14 7.21 5.19
CA VAL A 242 3.00 6.01 5.32
C VAL A 242 2.44 4.89 4.45
N GLN A 243 1.14 4.61 4.54
CA GLN A 243 0.52 3.56 3.73
C GLN A 243 0.64 3.84 2.23
N THR A 244 0.34 5.08 1.82
CA THR A 244 0.44 5.52 0.42
C THR A 244 1.87 5.40 -0.09
N PHE A 245 2.86 5.80 0.71
CA PHE A 245 4.27 5.75 0.33
C PHE A 245 4.80 4.33 0.21
N ILE A 246 4.39 3.42 1.10
CA ILE A 246 4.74 1.99 1.04
C ILE A 246 4.27 1.37 -0.28
N LEU A 247 3.07 1.73 -0.75
CA LEU A 247 2.47 1.22 -1.99
C LEU A 247 2.91 1.97 -3.25
N ALA A 248 3.36 3.22 -3.13
CA ALA A 248 3.72 4.08 -4.26
C ALA A 248 4.82 3.47 -5.16
N ASP A 249 5.84 2.86 -4.57
CA ASP A 249 6.94 2.23 -5.33
C ASP A 249 6.43 1.05 -6.17
N PHE A 250 5.58 0.20 -5.57
CA PHE A 250 4.93 -0.88 -6.29
C PHE A 250 4.07 -0.36 -7.45
N CYS A 251 3.21 0.63 -7.18
CA CYS A 251 2.34 1.23 -8.20
C CYS A 251 3.14 1.86 -9.36
N TYR A 252 4.24 2.54 -9.06
CA TYR A 252 5.14 3.10 -10.08
C TYR A 252 5.68 2.02 -11.01
N TYR A 253 6.20 0.92 -10.46
CA TYR A 253 6.74 -0.17 -11.28
C TYR A 253 5.66 -0.95 -12.02
N TYR A 254 4.47 -1.10 -11.44
CA TYR A 254 3.32 -1.69 -12.09
C TYR A 254 2.96 -0.89 -13.36
N VAL A 255 2.74 0.42 -13.24
CA VAL A 255 2.40 1.30 -14.38
C VAL A 255 3.54 1.33 -15.40
N LYS A 256 4.80 1.39 -14.97
CA LYS A 256 5.95 1.42 -15.90
C LYS A 256 6.06 0.17 -16.77
N ARG A 257 5.62 -0.99 -16.27
CA ARG A 257 5.73 -2.29 -16.96
C ARG A 257 4.49 -2.63 -17.78
N TRP A 258 3.36 -1.98 -17.52
CA TRP A 258 2.09 -2.18 -18.21
C TRP A 258 2.11 -1.81 -19.72
N PRO A 259 2.59 -0.63 -20.16
CA PRO A 259 2.48 -0.19 -21.55
C PRO A 259 3.39 -0.93 -22.55
N PHE A 260 4.15 -1.95 -22.12
CA PHE A 260 4.91 -2.83 -23.01
C PHE A 260 4.23 -4.18 -23.29
N ARG A 261 3.03 -4.41 -22.76
CA ARG A 261 2.14 -5.48 -23.25
C ARG A 261 1.07 -4.85 -24.15
N GLY A 262 1.39 -4.68 -25.43
CA GLY A 262 0.34 -4.56 -26.45
C GLY A 262 -0.59 -5.78 -26.43
N PRO A 263 -1.75 -5.75 -27.11
CA PRO A 263 -2.67 -6.89 -27.14
C PRO A 263 -1.95 -8.10 -27.73
N ALA A 264 -1.47 -8.99 -26.86
CA ALA A 264 -0.95 -10.27 -27.28
C ALA A 264 -2.13 -11.10 -27.74
N CYS A 265 -2.14 -11.37 -29.04
CA CYS A 265 -2.99 -12.33 -29.69
C CYS A 265 -3.02 -13.65 -28.91
N SER A 266 -4.18 -14.29 -28.98
CA SER A 266 -4.64 -15.48 -28.28
C SER A 266 -3.67 -16.67 -28.20
N THR A 267 -3.90 -17.51 -27.18
CA THR A 267 -3.48 -18.92 -27.01
C THR A 267 -2.06 -19.24 -26.49
N SER A 268 -1.91 -19.36 -25.17
CA SER A 268 -1.29 -20.53 -24.48
C SER A 268 -1.19 -20.30 -22.95
N PRO A 269 -1.52 -21.29 -22.10
CA PRO A 269 -1.53 -21.15 -20.64
C PRO A 269 -0.17 -21.48 -20.05
N LEU A 270 0.85 -20.63 -20.24
CA LEU A 270 2.13 -20.77 -19.54
C LEU A 270 2.62 -19.42 -19.00
N ARG A 271 2.36 -19.21 -17.70
CA ARG A 271 3.19 -18.45 -16.76
C ARG A 271 3.58 -17.02 -17.15
N SER A 272 2.58 -16.17 -17.40
CA SER A 272 2.79 -14.73 -17.66
C SER A 272 2.97 -13.88 -16.39
N GLY A 273 3.95 -14.18 -15.53
CA GLY A 273 4.25 -13.35 -14.36
C GLY A 273 5.14 -12.13 -14.67
N VAL A 274 5.04 -11.08 -13.85
CA VAL A 274 5.90 -9.88 -13.89
C VAL A 274 7.21 -10.19 -13.16
N ILE A 275 8.35 -10.18 -13.86
CA ILE A 275 9.66 -10.51 -13.27
C ILE A 275 10.21 -9.32 -12.47
N LEU A 276 10.23 -9.39 -11.14
CA LEU A 276 10.93 -8.43 -10.28
C LEU A 276 12.42 -8.82 -10.18
N LYS A 277 13.32 -7.98 -10.69
CA LYS A 277 14.77 -8.17 -10.56
C LYS A 277 15.20 -7.73 -9.16
N SER A 278 15.51 -8.70 -8.29
CA SER A 278 16.27 -8.49 -7.06
C SER A 278 17.74 -8.76 -7.33
N SER A 279 18.63 -7.97 -6.72
CA SER A 279 20.10 -8.14 -6.76
C SER A 279 20.53 -9.59 -6.63
N GLY A 280 21.51 -9.98 -7.44
CA GLY A 280 22.07 -11.33 -7.52
C GLY A 280 22.18 -11.78 -8.97
N ALA A 281 23.41 -11.78 -9.49
CA ALA A 281 23.73 -12.31 -10.80
C ALA A 281 23.26 -13.76 -10.93
N VAL A 282 22.42 -14.04 -11.92
CA VAL A 282 22.25 -15.38 -12.47
C VAL A 282 22.61 -15.28 -13.95
N VAL A 283 23.76 -15.85 -14.26
CA VAL A 283 24.31 -16.05 -15.59
C VAL A 283 23.44 -17.08 -16.31
N TYR A 284 22.97 -16.74 -17.51
CA TYR A 284 22.62 -17.74 -18.53
C TYR A 284 23.50 -17.48 -19.75
N LYS A 285 24.31 -18.49 -20.11
CA LYS A 285 25.18 -18.51 -21.29
C LYS A 285 24.33 -18.69 -22.56
N ASN A 286 24.29 -17.62 -23.35
CA ASN A 286 24.61 -17.52 -24.78
C ASN A 286 23.89 -18.43 -25.82
N THR A 287 23.09 -17.79 -26.70
CA THR A 287 23.27 -17.93 -28.16
C THR A 287 22.83 -16.65 -28.89
N ALA A 288 23.84 -15.93 -29.41
CA ALA A 288 23.90 -15.01 -30.57
C ALA A 288 22.84 -13.89 -30.82
N SER A 289 23.37 -12.66 -30.82
CA SER A 289 23.09 -11.52 -31.72
C SER A 289 21.95 -10.54 -31.42
N SER A 290 22.19 -9.63 -30.45
CA SER A 290 21.90 -8.18 -30.59
C SER A 290 22.40 -7.45 -29.34
N ASN A 291 23.64 -6.94 -29.42
CA ASN A 291 24.28 -6.17 -28.35
C ASN A 291 23.79 -4.71 -28.33
N ASN A 292 23.57 -4.20 -27.11
CA ASN A 292 23.49 -2.79 -26.66
C ASN A 292 22.17 -2.20 -26.12
N LEU A 293 21.24 -2.99 -25.56
CA LEU A 293 20.04 -2.41 -24.91
C LEU A 293 19.76 -2.82 -23.47
N ILE A 294 20.68 -3.51 -22.79
CA ILE A 294 20.47 -3.91 -21.39
C ILE A 294 21.76 -3.70 -20.59
N ARG A 295 22.13 -2.44 -20.38
CA ARG A 295 23.05 -2.09 -19.30
C ARG A 295 22.63 -0.74 -18.71
N GLU A 296 22.59 -0.71 -17.38
CA GLU A 296 22.31 0.44 -16.51
C GLU A 296 20.84 0.80 -16.24
N SER A 297 20.21 0.05 -15.34
CA SER A 297 19.22 0.57 -14.37
C SER A 297 19.05 -0.45 -13.25
N GLY A 298 20.15 -0.76 -12.58
CA GLY A 298 20.17 -1.59 -11.38
C GLY A 298 20.16 -0.71 -10.14
N TYR A 299 19.05 -0.04 -9.85
CA TYR A 299 18.89 0.69 -8.59
C TYR A 299 17.43 0.66 -8.13
N VAL A 300 17.26 0.19 -6.88
CA VAL A 300 16.15 0.49 -5.98
C VAL A 300 14.81 -0.07 -6.41
N LEU A 301 14.56 -1.33 -6.06
CA LEU A 301 13.21 -1.89 -6.10
C LEU A 301 12.49 -1.79 -4.75
N PHE A 302 13.17 -1.43 -3.64
CA PHE A 302 12.57 -1.37 -2.28
C PHE A 302 13.45 -0.62 -1.24
N SER A 303 14.07 0.51 -1.58
CA SER A 303 14.61 1.39 -0.50
C SER A 303 13.45 1.87 0.36
N SER A 304 12.27 2.11 -0.22
CA SER A 304 11.13 2.77 0.41
C SER A 304 10.44 1.97 1.52
N SER A 305 10.27 0.65 1.41
CA SER A 305 9.62 -0.13 2.48
C SER A 305 10.57 -0.49 3.63
N PHE A 306 11.86 -0.71 3.36
CA PHE A 306 12.88 -0.75 4.42
C PHE A 306 13.07 0.63 5.04
N SER A 307 13.07 1.70 4.23
CA SER A 307 13.08 3.08 4.74
C SER A 307 11.80 3.43 5.47
N ALA A 308 10.65 2.83 5.16
CA ALA A 308 9.40 3.03 5.91
C ALA A 308 9.46 2.28 7.24
N LEU A 309 10.00 1.06 7.28
CA LEU A 309 10.23 0.35 8.55
C LEU A 309 11.27 1.07 9.41
N HIS A 310 12.36 1.56 8.80
CA HIS A 310 13.38 2.38 9.46
C HIS A 310 12.86 3.77 9.81
N ALA A 311 11.96 4.38 9.02
CA ALA A 311 11.36 5.67 9.32
C ALA A 311 10.33 5.52 10.43
N VAL A 312 9.52 4.46 10.44
CA VAL A 312 8.64 4.11 11.56
C VAL A 312 9.50 3.88 12.80
N HIS A 313 10.59 3.10 12.70
CA HIS A 313 11.50 2.88 13.82
C HIS A 313 12.21 4.18 14.26
N ALA A 314 12.61 5.06 13.34
CA ALA A 314 13.28 6.33 13.63
C ALA A 314 12.31 7.39 14.16
N ILE A 315 11.05 7.39 13.72
CA ILE A 315 9.97 8.22 14.26
C ILE A 315 9.63 7.73 15.66
N LEU A 316 9.47 6.42 15.86
CA LEU A 316 9.27 5.81 17.18
C LEU A 316 10.44 6.12 18.12
N PHE A 317 11.69 6.00 17.64
CA PHE A 317 12.89 6.34 18.39
C PHE A 317 12.96 7.83 18.73
N SER A 318 12.72 8.72 17.76
CA SER A 318 12.72 10.17 17.97
C SER A 318 11.61 10.61 18.93
N LEU A 319 10.44 9.97 18.89
CA LEU A 319 9.34 10.20 19.81
C LEU A 319 9.63 9.65 21.22
N ALA A 320 10.30 8.50 21.33
CA ALA A 320 10.75 7.92 22.59
C ALA A 320 11.82 8.79 23.28
N VAL A 321 12.77 9.32 22.51
CA VAL A 321 13.77 10.30 22.99
C VAL A 321 13.10 11.59 23.45
N ARG A 322 12.14 12.13 22.68
CA ARG A 322 11.44 13.39 23.02
C ARG A 322 10.53 13.27 24.25
N LYS A 323 10.04 12.06 24.57
CA LYS A 323 9.28 11.77 25.81
C LYS A 323 10.16 11.33 26.99
N GLY A 324 11.49 11.38 26.88
CA GLY A 324 12.41 11.08 27.98
C GLY A 324 12.55 9.60 28.32
N MET A 325 12.08 8.68 27.45
CA MET A 325 12.09 7.23 27.72
C MET A 325 13.46 6.55 27.48
N LEU A 326 14.45 7.28 26.93
CA LEU A 326 15.78 6.75 26.59
C LEU A 326 16.93 7.48 27.31
N VAL A 327 16.64 8.25 28.36
CA VAL A 327 17.69 8.80 29.23
C VAL A 327 18.03 7.74 30.29
N GLY A 328 18.78 6.71 29.90
CA GLY A 328 19.17 5.66 30.84
C GLY A 328 19.66 4.34 30.26
N LEU A 329 20.27 4.35 29.06
CA LEU A 329 21.00 3.20 28.52
C LEU A 329 22.35 3.65 27.97
#